data_AF-A0A1X4XYT5-F1
#
_entry.id   AF-A0A1X4XYT5-F1
#
_cell.length_a   1.000
_cell.length_b   1.000
_cell.length_c   1.000
_cell.angle_alpha   90.00
_cell.angle_beta   90.00
_cell.angle_gamma   90.00
#
_symmetry.space_group_name_H-M   'P 1'
#
loop_
_entity.id
_entity.type
_entity.pdbx_description
1 polymer ?
#
loop_
_entity_poly.entity_id
_entity_poly.type
_entity_poly.pdbx_seq_one_letter_code
_entity_poly.pdbx_strand_id
1 'polypeptide(L)'
;MSFFDYNLLNWEMLSDEQKILYNYLRHVSGVITYKELGERLGFHQRKIAYFMKINPFVYVVPCHRVVAKNSIGGYQFSIELKKELLDFEKNF
;
A
#
# COMPACT_ATOMS: atom_id res chain seq x y z
N MET A 1 8.58 13.08 -9.95
CA MET A 1 9.77 13.22 -9.07
C MET A 1 9.29 12.89 -7.66
N SER A 2 9.84 11.85 -7.02
CA SER A 2 9.44 11.48 -5.65
C SER A 2 10.05 12.50 -4.68
N PHE A 3 9.25 13.05 -3.76
CA PHE A 3 9.74 13.92 -2.68
C PHE A 3 10.54 13.14 -1.61
N PHE A 4 10.45 11.81 -1.61
CA PHE A 4 11.14 10.93 -0.66
C PHE A 4 12.21 10.09 -1.36
N ASP A 5 13.42 10.05 -0.79
CA ASP A 5 14.47 9.12 -1.22
C ASP A 5 14.24 7.73 -0.61
N TYR A 6 13.69 6.83 -1.42
CA TYR A 6 13.39 5.46 -1.01
C TYR A 6 14.62 4.61 -0.68
N ASN A 7 15.84 5.05 -1.04
CA ASN A 7 17.07 4.35 -0.68
C ASN A 7 17.40 4.49 0.81
N LEU A 8 16.74 5.41 1.53
CA LEU A 8 16.88 5.57 2.97
C LEU A 8 16.14 4.51 3.80
N LEU A 9 15.27 3.71 3.17
CA LEU A 9 14.54 2.64 3.85
C LEU A 9 15.39 1.37 3.93
N ASN A 10 15.32 0.67 5.06
CA ASN A 10 16.00 -0.62 5.21
C ASN A 10 15.24 -1.75 4.49
N TRP A 11 15.40 -1.85 3.17
CA TRP A 11 14.74 -2.88 2.37
C TRP A 11 15.21 -4.30 2.68
N GLU A 12 16.37 -4.49 3.29
CA GLU A 12 16.93 -5.82 3.58
C GLU A 12 16.15 -6.60 4.64
N MET A 13 15.30 -5.93 5.42
CA MET A 13 14.42 -6.60 6.38
C MET A 13 13.19 -7.28 5.75
N LEU A 14 12.99 -7.13 4.43
CA LEU A 14 11.81 -7.58 3.72
C LEU A 14 12.10 -8.83 2.86
N SER A 15 11.10 -9.69 2.73
CA SER A 15 11.13 -10.77 1.73
C SER A 15 11.07 -10.22 0.31
N ASP A 16 11.50 -11.02 -0.67
CA ASP A 16 11.44 -10.64 -2.08
C ASP A 16 10.00 -10.31 -2.53
N GLU A 17 9.02 -11.06 -2.04
CA GLU A 17 7.61 -10.80 -2.33
C GLU A 17 7.13 -9.45 -1.75
N GLN A 18 7.57 -9.10 -0.55
CA GLN A 18 7.28 -7.79 0.06
C GLN A 18 7.96 -6.66 -0.73
N LYS A 19 9.24 -6.84 -1.11
CA LYS A 19 9.99 -5.89 -1.95
C LYS A 19 9.25 -5.64 -3.26
N ILE A 20 8.82 -6.69 -3.97
CA ILE A 20 8.03 -6.57 -5.23
C ILE A 20 6.76 -5.75 -5.01
N LEU A 21 5.96 -6.14 -4.00
CA LEU A 21 4.67 -5.50 -3.77
C LEU A 21 4.82 -4.03 -3.36
N TYR A 22 5.68 -3.74 -2.39
CA TYR A 22 5.87 -2.37 -1.92
C TYR A 22 6.51 -1.50 -3.01
N ASN A 23 7.46 -2.04 -3.79
CA ASN A 23 8.03 -1.30 -4.91
C ASN A 23 6.96 -0.89 -5.93
N TYR A 24 6.05 -1.81 -6.27
CA TYR A 24 4.92 -1.52 -7.14
C TYR A 24 3.99 -0.44 -6.56
N LEU A 25 3.63 -0.53 -5.27
CA LEU A 25 2.72 0.41 -4.63
C LEU A 25 3.20 1.86 -4.62
N ARG A 26 4.52 2.10 -4.54
CA ARG A 26 5.09 3.46 -4.61
C ARG A 26 4.71 4.20 -5.90
N HIS A 27 4.38 3.47 -6.95
CA HIS A 27 4.04 4.01 -8.26
C HIS A 27 2.53 4.02 -8.54
N VAL A 28 1.69 3.54 -7.60
CA VAL A 28 0.24 3.58 -7.78
C VAL A 28 -0.27 5.02 -7.56
N SER A 29 -0.82 5.60 -8.63
CA SER A 29 -1.58 6.85 -8.58
C SER A 29 -3.04 6.57 -8.20
N GLY A 30 -3.55 7.23 -7.17
CA GLY A 30 -4.93 7.02 -6.69
C GLY A 30 -5.12 5.69 -5.97
N VAL A 31 -6.33 5.14 -6.01
CA VAL A 31 -6.67 3.88 -5.31
C VAL A 31 -6.53 2.66 -6.21
N ILE A 32 -6.16 1.52 -5.63
CA ILE A 32 -6.15 0.21 -6.28
C ILE A 32 -6.84 -0.81 -5.37
N THR A 33 -7.59 -1.74 -5.93
CA THR A 33 -8.21 -2.78 -5.12
C THR A 33 -7.24 -3.92 -4.80
N TYR A 34 -7.47 -4.63 -3.69
CA TYR A 34 -6.73 -5.88 -3.39
C TYR A 34 -6.80 -6.89 -4.55
N LYS A 35 -7.93 -6.93 -5.29
CA LYS A 35 -8.13 -7.82 -6.42
C LYS A 35 -7.21 -7.43 -7.59
N GLU A 36 -7.25 -6.16 -8.02
CA GLU A 36 -6.42 -5.67 -9.12
C GLU A 36 -4.93 -5.81 -8.81
N LEU A 37 -4.53 -5.52 -7.57
CA LEU A 37 -3.13 -5.68 -7.16
C LEU A 37 -2.70 -7.15 -7.20
N GLY A 38 -3.61 -8.08 -6.86
CA GLY A 38 -3.38 -9.53 -6.98
C GLY A 38 -3.27 -9.99 -8.42
N GLU A 39 -4.13 -9.50 -9.30
CA GLU A 39 -4.10 -9.80 -10.74
C GLU A 39 -2.81 -9.29 -11.40
N ARG A 40 -2.29 -8.13 -10.97
CA ARG A 40 -1.08 -7.54 -11.53
C ARG A 40 0.22 -8.19 -11.05
N LEU A 41 0.27 -8.61 -9.79
CA LEU A 41 1.49 -9.13 -9.15
C LEU A 41 1.51 -10.66 -8.99
N GLY A 42 0.43 -11.36 -9.37
CA GLY A 42 0.33 -12.80 -9.19
C GLY A 42 0.17 -13.23 -7.72
N PHE A 43 -0.30 -12.34 -6.85
CA PHE A 43 -0.48 -12.61 -5.42
C PHE A 43 -1.94 -12.84 -5.05
N HIS A 44 -2.18 -13.80 -4.16
CA HIS A 44 -3.50 -13.98 -3.56
C HIS A 44 -3.85 -12.75 -2.68
N GLN A 45 -5.10 -12.28 -2.76
CA GLN A 45 -5.59 -11.08 -2.04
C GLN A 45 -5.29 -11.11 -0.53
N ARG A 46 -5.45 -12.27 0.12
CA ARG A 46 -5.05 -12.49 1.53
C ARG A 46 -3.56 -12.23 1.82
N LYS A 47 -2.65 -12.62 0.91
CA LYS A 47 -1.21 -12.36 1.05
C LYS A 47 -0.93 -10.86 0.97
N ILE A 48 -1.58 -10.18 0.02
CA ILE A 48 -1.53 -8.72 -0.10
C ILE A 48 -2.02 -8.05 1.18
N ALA A 49 -3.19 -8.46 1.69
CA ALA A 49 -3.76 -7.91 2.92
C ALA A 49 -2.82 -8.10 4.13
N TYR A 50 -2.16 -9.27 4.21
CA TYR A 50 -1.13 -9.52 5.21
C TYR A 50 0.04 -8.54 5.07
N PHE A 51 0.62 -8.38 3.86
CA PHE A 51 1.70 -7.40 3.64
C PHE A 51 1.27 -5.97 3.95
N MET A 52 0.03 -5.57 3.66
CA MET A 52 -0.48 -4.25 4.07
C MET A 52 -0.55 -4.08 5.58
N LYS A 53 -0.89 -5.15 6.31
CA LYS A 53 -0.97 -5.13 7.78
C LYS A 53 0.41 -5.04 8.46
N ILE A 54 1.45 -5.56 7.82
CA ILE A 54 2.81 -5.60 8.37
C ILE A 54 3.78 -4.65 7.65
N ASN A 55 3.27 -3.64 6.95
CA ASN A 55 4.11 -2.68 6.23
C ASN A 55 4.94 -1.85 7.23
N PRO A 56 6.28 -1.98 7.28
CA PRO A 56 7.10 -1.18 8.19
C PRO A 56 7.27 0.27 7.70
N PHE A 57 6.91 0.55 6.44
CA PHE A 57 7.13 1.83 5.77
C PHE A 57 5.81 2.56 5.53
N VAL A 58 4.94 2.58 6.53
CA VAL A 58 3.66 3.30 6.49
C VAL A 58 3.89 4.75 6.05
N TYR A 59 2.92 5.32 5.31
CA TYR A 59 2.94 6.66 4.71
C TYR A 59 3.89 6.81 3.52
N VAL A 60 5.09 6.24 3.58
CA VAL A 60 6.08 6.28 2.50
C VAL A 60 5.76 5.26 1.40
N VAL A 61 5.40 4.05 1.81
CA VAL A 61 4.73 3.05 0.96
C VAL A 61 3.22 3.20 1.20
N PRO A 62 2.45 3.66 0.19
CA PRO A 62 1.08 4.13 0.40
C PRO A 62 0.06 2.98 0.50
N CYS A 63 0.15 2.17 1.55
CA CYS A 63 -0.77 1.04 1.76
C CYS A 63 -2.22 1.48 2.01
N HIS A 64 -2.47 2.73 2.40
CA HIS A 64 -3.81 3.32 2.51
C HIS A 64 -4.53 3.42 1.16
N ARG A 65 -3.81 3.43 0.04
CA ARG A 65 -4.37 3.43 -1.33
C ARG A 65 -4.94 2.06 -1.75
N VAL A 66 -4.65 0.98 -1.01
CA VAL A 66 -5.18 -0.34 -1.32
C VAL A 66 -6.54 -0.54 -0.65
N VAL A 67 -7.62 -0.63 -1.44
CA VAL A 67 -9.01 -0.69 -0.94
C VAL A 67 -9.69 -2.02 -1.26
N ALA A 68 -10.81 -2.31 -0.60
CA ALA A 68 -11.66 -3.43 -1.00
C ALA A 68 -12.55 -3.02 -2.18
N LYS A 69 -13.07 -4.01 -2.93
CA LYS A 69 -13.90 -3.75 -4.11
C LYS A 69 -15.14 -2.88 -3.78
N ASN A 70 -15.76 -3.13 -2.63
CA ASN A 70 -17.02 -2.49 -2.24
C ASN A 70 -16.91 -1.76 -0.88
N SER A 71 -15.70 -1.53 -0.38
CA SER A 71 -15.49 -0.82 0.89
C SER A 71 -14.07 -0.26 1.01
N ILE A 72 -13.84 0.57 2.02
CA ILE A 72 -12.52 1.14 2.33
C ILE A 72 -11.44 0.07 2.60
N GLY A 73 -11.84 -1.13 3.05
CA GLY A 73 -10.91 -2.18 3.48
C GLY A 73 -10.19 -1.87 4.80
N GLY A 74 -9.33 -2.79 5.25
CA GLY A 74 -8.60 -2.63 6.51
C GLY A 74 -7.43 -1.63 6.42
N TYR A 75 -6.98 -1.19 7.60
CA TYR A 75 -5.75 -0.42 7.77
C TYR A 75 -5.10 -0.80 9.11
N GLN A 76 -3.77 -0.75 9.20
CA GLN A 76 -3.04 -1.17 10.40
C GLN A 76 -3.40 -0.32 11.64
N PHE A 77 -3.67 0.98 11.46
CA PHE A 77 -3.94 1.92 12.55
C PHE A 77 -5.45 2.04 12.83
N SER A 78 -6.19 2.63 11.88
CA SER A 78 -7.64 2.76 11.96
C SER A 78 -8.25 2.97 10.57
N ILE A 79 -9.54 2.66 10.43
CA ILE A 79 -10.26 2.92 9.17
C ILE A 79 -10.45 4.42 8.96
N GLU A 80 -10.61 5.17 10.04
CA GLU A 80 -10.78 6.62 10.08
C GLU A 80 -9.57 7.32 9.49
N LEU A 81 -8.36 6.99 9.97
CA LEU A 81 -7.11 7.54 9.44
C LEU A 81 -6.92 7.20 7.96
N LYS A 82 -7.30 5.99 7.53
CA LYS A 82 -7.23 5.62 6.11
C LYS A 82 -8.13 6.51 5.24
N LYS A 83 -9.34 6.84 5.71
CA LYS A 83 -10.24 7.78 5.02
C LYS A 83 -9.64 9.18 4.97
N GLU A 84 -9.14 9.68 6.11
CA GLU A 84 -8.50 10.99 6.19
C GLU A 84 -7.31 11.13 5.23
N LEU A 85 -6.46 10.10 5.13
CA LEU A 85 -5.34 10.09 4.17
C LEU A 85 -5.82 10.13 2.72
N LEU A 86 -6.83 9.32 2.37
CA LEU A 86 -7.38 9.31 1.01
C LEU A 86 -8.09 10.62 0.67
N ASP A 87 -8.77 11.24 1.63
CA ASP A 87 -9.43 12.52 1.43
C ASP A 87 -8.42 13.67 1.33
N PHE A 88 -7.35 13.64 2.12
CA PHE A 88 -6.22 14.56 1.99
C PHE A 88 -5.60 14.50 0.58
N GLU A 89 -5.41 13.29 0.03
CA GLU A 89 -4.87 13.09 -1.32
C GLU A 89 -5.79 13.56 -2.45
N LYS A 90 -7.11 13.70 -2.24
CA LYS A 90 -8.03 14.23 -3.27
C LYS A 90 -7.95 15.76 -3.41
N ASN A 91 -7.43 16.44 -2.40
CA ASN A 91 -7.37 17.90 -2.33
C ASN A 91 -6.09 18.47 -2.97
N PHE A 92 -5.25 17.62 -3.56
CA PHE A 92 -4.00 17.95 -4.25
C PHE A 92 -3.91 17.18 -5.58
#